data_AF-A0A1B0CV43-F1
#
_entry.id   AF-A0A1B0CV43-F1
#
_cell.length_a   1.000
_cell.length_b   1.000
_cell.length_c   1.000
_cell.angle_alpha   90.00
_cell.angle_beta   90.00
_cell.angle_gamma   90.00
#
_symmetry.space_group_name_H-M   'P 1'
#
loop_
_entity.id
_entity.type
_entity.pdbx_description
1 polymer ?
#
loop_
_entity_poly.entity_id
_entity_poly.type
_entity_poly.pdbx_seq_one_letter_code
_entity_poly.pdbx_strand_id
1 'polypeptide(L)'
;MAPTTQDASGTSTSPQICHVTLLREKIESLMQAQNALGANKGDAPNLCLRSKIFELSNICDIAKVCLIYESPDLSNPKIFLLEVATLKWAFLAETFTEYLRMTIAHLGLPYWELCFSNCGLPSWTEQLFLLLAPHLLEKNEPRRSRIWQNAPEQPPFNVLDPAIFRTKPKCTRQNPKMRQN
;
A
#
# COMPACT_ATOMS: atom_id res chain seq x y z
N MET A 1 8.10 13.40 51.00
CA MET A 1 7.52 12.14 50.50
C MET A 1 6.69 12.52 49.28
N ALA A 2 7.16 12.18 48.09
CA ALA A 2 6.41 12.31 46.84
C ALA A 2 5.27 11.27 46.81
N PRO A 3 4.33 11.36 45.86
CA PRO A 3 4.63 10.75 44.57
C PRO A 3 4.38 11.67 43.37
N THR A 4 5.26 11.46 42.40
CA THR A 4 5.34 12.05 41.08
C THR A 4 4.30 11.41 40.16
N THR A 5 3.42 12.20 39.56
CA THR A 5 2.51 11.72 38.51
C THR A 5 3.24 11.65 37.18
N GLN A 6 3.16 10.47 36.57
CA GLN A 6 3.82 10.03 35.35
C GLN A 6 3.33 10.75 34.09
N ASP A 7 4.29 11.00 33.20
CA ASP A 7 4.28 11.01 31.74
C ASP A 7 2.95 11.18 30.99
N ALA A 8 2.84 12.32 30.30
CA ALA A 8 2.02 12.47 29.11
C ALA A 8 2.90 13.02 27.98
N SER A 9 3.82 12.19 27.46
CA SER A 9 4.43 12.41 26.15
C SER A 9 3.40 12.09 25.08
N GLY A 10 2.46 13.02 24.88
CA GLY A 10 1.55 12.99 23.75
C GLY A 10 2.32 13.22 22.45
N THR A 11 2.88 12.17 21.89
CA THR A 11 3.30 12.19 20.48
C THR A 11 2.02 12.26 19.66
N SER A 12 1.70 13.48 19.21
CA SER A 12 0.74 13.73 18.13
C SER A 12 1.18 12.93 16.91
N THR A 13 0.65 11.71 16.77
CA THR A 13 0.80 10.91 15.55
C THR A 13 0.04 11.62 14.45
N SER A 14 0.76 12.44 13.67
CA SER A 14 0.27 12.88 12.37
C SER A 14 -0.25 11.66 11.61
N PRO A 15 -1.43 11.71 10.98
CA PRO A 15 -1.95 10.58 10.22
C PRO A 15 -1.07 10.41 8.98
N GLN A 16 0.01 9.66 9.13
CA GLN A 16 0.89 9.33 8.02
C GLN A 16 0.14 8.34 7.13
N ILE A 17 -0.03 8.70 5.87
CA ILE A 17 -0.76 7.90 4.88
C ILE A 17 -0.10 6.52 4.70
N CYS A 18 1.24 6.46 4.78
CA CYS A 18 2.02 5.22 4.89
C CYS A 18 3.28 5.50 5.72
N HIS A 19 3.60 4.65 6.70
CA HIS A 19 4.88 4.69 7.41
C HIS A 19 5.87 3.76 6.69
N VAL A 20 7.00 4.30 6.24
CA VAL A 20 8.00 3.54 5.48
C VAL A 20 9.28 3.36 6.28
N THR A 21 9.65 2.11 6.59
CA THR A 21 10.89 1.80 7.34
C THR A 21 11.82 0.88 6.55
N LEU A 22 13.09 1.26 6.42
CA LEU A 22 14.10 0.43 5.76
C LEU A 22 14.57 -0.70 6.69
N LEU A 23 14.39 -1.95 6.25
CA LEU A 23 14.83 -3.15 6.95
C LEU A 23 16.23 -3.56 6.47
N ARG A 24 17.30 -2.95 6.98
CA ARG A 24 18.70 -3.33 6.64
C ARG A 24 19.21 -4.53 7.42
N GLU A 25 18.94 -4.59 8.72
CA GLU A 25 19.58 -5.55 9.63
C GLU A 25 19.02 -6.98 9.55
N LYS A 26 17.93 -7.19 8.78
CA LYS A 26 17.20 -8.47 8.74
C LYS A 26 17.28 -9.20 7.40
N ILE A 27 17.96 -8.65 6.39
CA ILE A 27 17.99 -9.22 5.03
C ILE A 27 18.65 -10.61 5.02
N GLU A 28 19.79 -10.78 5.70
CA GLU A 28 20.48 -12.07 5.76
C GLU A 28 19.64 -13.17 6.42
N SER A 29 18.95 -12.83 7.51
CA SER A 29 18.05 -13.75 8.21
C SER A 29 16.86 -14.15 7.33
N LEU A 30 16.26 -13.20 6.59
CA LEU A 30 15.18 -13.48 5.65
C LEU A 30 15.64 -14.38 4.49
N MET A 31 16.86 -14.15 3.97
CA MET A 31 17.45 -15.00 2.94
C MET A 31 17.68 -16.44 3.43
N GLN A 32 18.20 -16.60 4.65
CA GLN A 32 18.41 -17.92 5.25
C GLN A 32 17.08 -18.65 5.47
N ALA A 33 16.06 -17.96 5.97
CA ALA A 33 14.73 -18.52 6.14
C ALA A 33 14.11 -18.96 4.81
N GLN A 34 14.24 -18.15 3.75
CA GLN A 34 13.72 -18.46 2.42
C GLN A 34 14.43 -19.68 1.80
N ASN A 35 15.74 -19.81 1.99
CA ASN A 35 16.50 -20.97 1.52
C ASN A 35 16.11 -22.25 2.27
N ALA A 36 15.86 -22.17 3.59
CA ALA A 36 15.43 -23.31 4.40
C ALA A 36 14.03 -23.82 4.02
N LEU A 37 13.15 -22.93 3.56
CA LEU A 37 11.76 -23.25 3.21
C LEU A 37 11.58 -23.79 1.78
N GLY A 38 12.64 -23.86 0.96
CA GLY A 38 12.57 -24.41 -0.39
C GLY A 38 11.56 -23.68 -1.28
N ALA A 39 11.60 -22.35 -1.29
CA ALA A 39 10.60 -21.53 -1.98
C ALA A 39 10.48 -21.88 -3.48
N ASN A 40 9.25 -22.13 -3.95
CA ASN A 40 8.94 -22.17 -5.38
C ASN A 40 9.35 -20.80 -5.98
N LYS A 41 10.18 -20.83 -7.03
CA LYS A 41 10.76 -19.63 -7.66
C LYS A 41 9.75 -18.59 -8.18
N GLY A 42 8.45 -18.90 -8.20
CA GLY A 42 7.41 -18.03 -8.78
C GLY A 42 6.88 -16.95 -7.83
N ASP A 43 6.79 -17.21 -6.52
CA ASP A 43 5.99 -16.36 -5.62
C ASP A 43 6.82 -15.54 -4.62
N ALA A 44 8.12 -15.84 -4.49
CA ALA A 44 9.01 -15.19 -3.53
C ALA A 44 9.99 -14.22 -4.21
N PRO A 45 10.36 -13.10 -3.54
CA PRO A 45 11.32 -12.15 -4.07
C PRO A 45 12.72 -12.77 -4.19
N ASN A 46 13.47 -12.35 -5.20
CA ASN A 46 14.88 -12.73 -5.34
C ASN A 46 15.76 -11.82 -4.48
N LEU A 47 15.94 -12.19 -3.21
CA LEU A 47 16.70 -11.41 -2.25
C LEU A 47 18.21 -11.66 -2.38
N CYS A 48 18.98 -10.57 -2.35
CA CYS A 48 20.43 -10.58 -2.24
C CYS A 48 20.91 -9.53 -1.22
N LEU A 49 22.21 -9.55 -0.88
CA LEU A 49 22.80 -8.59 0.09
C LEU A 49 22.68 -7.12 -0.33
N ARG A 50 22.42 -6.86 -1.61
CA ARG A 50 22.24 -5.51 -2.16
C ARG A 50 20.77 -5.10 -2.25
N SER A 51 19.84 -6.02 -1.99
CA SER A 51 18.42 -5.72 -2.01
C SER A 51 18.06 -4.68 -0.95
N LYS A 52 17.01 -3.89 -1.20
CA LYS A 52 16.48 -2.94 -0.22
C LYS A 52 15.02 -3.30 0.04
N ILE A 53 14.68 -3.49 1.31
CA ILE A 53 13.33 -3.83 1.75
C ILE A 53 12.79 -2.67 2.57
N PHE A 54 11.66 -2.13 2.17
CA PHE A 54 10.96 -1.08 2.87
C PHE A 54 9.62 -1.62 3.37
N GLU A 55 9.41 -1.63 4.68
CA GLU A 55 8.11 -1.94 5.26
C GLU A 55 7.14 -0.79 4.95
N LEU A 56 6.00 -1.08 4.31
CA LEU A 56 4.94 -0.12 3.99
C LEU A 56 3.80 -0.14 5.03
N SER A 57 3.48 -1.32 5.53
CA SER A 57 2.40 -1.54 6.48
C SER A 57 2.70 -2.76 7.36
N ASN A 58 2.34 -2.66 8.63
CA ASN A 58 2.44 -3.75 9.59
C ASN A 58 1.03 -4.22 9.98
N ILE A 59 0.71 -5.47 9.66
CA ILE A 59 -0.59 -6.10 9.95
C ILE A 59 -0.44 -6.88 11.26
N CYS A 60 -0.47 -6.13 12.37
CA CYS A 60 -0.26 -6.63 13.74
C CYS A 60 1.02 -7.50 13.82
N ASP A 61 0.88 -8.74 14.31
CA ASP A 61 1.95 -9.74 14.37
C ASP A 61 1.74 -10.86 13.33
N ILE A 62 0.85 -10.64 12.37
CA ILE A 62 0.45 -11.65 11.38
C ILE A 62 1.31 -11.53 10.13
N ALA A 63 1.39 -10.33 9.56
CA ALA A 63 2.04 -10.09 8.28
C ALA A 63 2.59 -8.68 8.13
N LYS A 64 3.51 -8.50 7.17
CA LYS A 64 4.09 -7.21 6.80
C LYS A 64 4.00 -6.99 5.31
N VAL A 65 3.62 -5.79 4.88
CA VAL A 65 3.66 -5.40 3.47
C VAL A 65 4.99 -4.72 3.21
N CYS A 66 5.73 -5.21 2.23
CA CYS A 66 7.09 -4.79 1.93
C CYS A 66 7.22 -4.37 0.46
N LEU A 67 7.83 -3.21 0.23
CA LEU A 67 8.34 -2.77 -1.07
C LEU A 67 9.80 -3.22 -1.19
N ILE A 68 10.10 -4.01 -2.22
CA ILE A 68 11.39 -4.69 -2.38
C ILE A 68 12.05 -4.27 -3.69
N TYR A 69 13.27 -3.76 -3.57
CA TYR A 69 14.22 -3.67 -4.67
C TYR A 69 15.11 -4.90 -4.64
N GLU A 70 14.89 -5.86 -5.56
CA GLU A 70 15.69 -7.09 -5.64
C GLU A 70 17.16 -6.79 -5.94
N SER A 71 17.40 -5.77 -6.78
CA SER A 71 18.72 -5.23 -7.05
C SER A 71 18.67 -3.70 -6.99
N PRO A 72 19.70 -3.05 -6.43
CA PRO A 72 19.68 -1.60 -6.23
C PRO A 72 19.78 -0.82 -7.55
N ASP A 73 20.23 -1.48 -8.62
CA ASP A 73 20.35 -0.93 -9.97
C ASP A 73 19.02 -1.05 -10.74
N LEU A 74 18.06 -1.83 -10.23
CA LEU A 74 16.72 -1.93 -10.79
C LEU A 74 15.83 -0.82 -10.24
N SER A 75 15.24 -0.02 -11.13
CA SER A 75 14.27 1.02 -10.79
C SER A 75 12.85 0.49 -10.54
N ASN A 76 12.66 -0.83 -10.53
CA ASN A 76 11.36 -1.48 -10.56
C ASN A 76 11.13 -2.25 -9.26
N PRO A 77 10.74 -1.56 -8.17
CA PRO A 77 10.43 -2.23 -6.92
C PRO A 77 9.07 -2.93 -7.02
N LYS A 78 9.00 -4.10 -6.41
CA LYS A 78 7.78 -4.92 -6.33
C LYS A 78 7.25 -4.93 -4.90
N ILE A 79 5.98 -5.28 -4.73
CA ILE A 79 5.33 -5.32 -3.42
C ILE A 79 4.97 -6.76 -3.09
N PHE A 80 5.39 -7.18 -1.89
CA PHE A 80 5.15 -8.49 -1.34
C PHE A 80 4.56 -8.38 0.06
N LEU A 81 3.77 -9.38 0.44
CA LEU A 81 3.38 -9.65 1.81
C LEU A 81 4.30 -10.71 2.41
N LEU A 82 4.84 -10.46 3.59
CA LEU A 82 5.58 -11.42 4.40
C LEU A 82 4.70 -11.90 5.55
N GLU A 83 4.38 -13.19 5.58
CA GLU A 83 3.74 -13.82 6.73
C GLU A 83 4.77 -14.04 7.85
N VAL A 84 4.55 -13.48 9.03
CA VAL A 84 5.54 -13.46 10.13
C VAL A 84 5.77 -14.86 10.70
N ALA A 85 4.71 -15.65 10.86
CA ALA A 85 4.79 -16.97 11.50
C ALA A 85 5.50 -18.03 10.63
N THR A 86 5.31 -17.98 9.31
CA THR A 86 5.84 -18.98 8.37
C THR A 86 7.04 -18.46 7.59
N LEU A 87 7.31 -17.16 7.63
CA LEU A 87 8.29 -16.46 6.79
C LEU A 87 8.07 -16.68 5.29
N LYS A 88 6.83 -16.93 4.88
CA LYS A 88 6.46 -17.07 3.47
C LYS A 88 6.15 -15.71 2.86
N TRP A 89 6.57 -15.56 1.62
CA TRP A 89 6.26 -14.41 0.78
C TRP A 89 5.06 -14.70 -0.10
N ALA A 90 4.20 -13.70 -0.25
CA ALA A 90 3.14 -13.68 -1.24
C ALA A 90 3.28 -12.41 -2.08
N PHE A 91 3.31 -12.56 -3.41
CA PHE A 91 3.33 -11.43 -4.31
C PHE A 91 2.00 -10.65 -4.25
N LEU A 92 2.06 -9.34 -4.17
CA LEU A 92 0.88 -8.47 -4.18
C LEU A 92 0.77 -7.66 -5.47
N ALA A 93 1.85 -6.99 -5.88
CA ALA A 93 1.82 -6.08 -7.03
C ALA A 93 3.20 -5.85 -7.65
N GLU A 94 3.23 -5.59 -8.96
CA GLU A 94 4.45 -5.32 -9.72
C GLU A 94 4.96 -3.88 -9.47
N THR A 95 4.07 -2.97 -9.09
CA THR A 95 4.40 -1.56 -8.81
C THR A 95 3.62 -0.99 -7.63
N PHE A 96 4.14 0.09 -7.04
CA PHE A 96 3.41 0.83 -5.99
C PHE A 96 2.06 1.38 -6.46
N THR A 97 1.99 1.86 -7.71
CA THR A 97 0.73 2.36 -8.29
C THR A 97 -0.33 1.27 -8.38
N GLU A 98 0.06 0.04 -8.74
CA GLU A 98 -0.84 -1.11 -8.78
C GLU A 98 -1.35 -1.48 -7.38
N TYR A 99 -0.44 -1.56 -6.39
CA TYR A 99 -0.82 -1.77 -4.99
C TYR A 99 -1.78 -0.69 -4.46
N LEU A 100 -1.56 0.58 -4.81
CA LEU A 100 -2.47 1.67 -4.45
C LEU A 100 -3.85 1.47 -5.08
N ARG A 101 -3.93 1.04 -6.35
CA ARG A 101 -5.21 0.71 -7.00
C ARG A 101 -5.91 -0.45 -6.32
N MET A 102 -5.17 -1.48 -5.88
CA MET A 102 -5.74 -2.58 -5.10
C MET A 102 -6.32 -2.06 -3.78
N THR A 103 -5.61 -1.17 -3.07
CA THR A 103 -6.10 -0.55 -1.83
C THR A 103 -7.45 0.17 -2.06
N ILE A 104 -7.55 0.95 -3.15
CA ILE A 104 -8.78 1.65 -3.54
C ILE A 104 -9.89 0.66 -3.90
N ALA A 105 -9.58 -0.41 -4.64
CA ALA A 105 -10.54 -1.44 -5.01
C ALA A 105 -11.10 -2.18 -3.79
N HIS A 106 -10.31 -2.32 -2.72
CA HIS A 106 -10.75 -2.85 -1.43
C HIS A 106 -11.32 -1.78 -0.51
N LEU A 107 -11.61 -0.58 -1.01
CA LEU A 107 -12.22 0.54 -0.27
C LEU A 107 -11.42 0.97 0.98
N GLY A 108 -10.13 0.64 1.04
CA GLY A 108 -9.31 0.85 2.24
C GLY A 108 -9.73 0.00 3.44
N LEU A 109 -10.44 -1.12 3.22
CA LEU A 109 -10.81 -2.04 4.29
C LEU A 109 -9.55 -2.54 5.02
N PRO A 110 -9.57 -2.65 6.35
CA PRO A 110 -8.41 -3.11 7.10
C PRO A 110 -8.03 -4.53 6.69
N TYR A 111 -6.72 -4.77 6.57
CA TYR A 111 -6.11 -6.08 6.31
C TYR A 111 -6.53 -6.76 5.01
N TRP A 112 -6.98 -5.98 4.03
CA TRP A 112 -7.35 -6.49 2.71
C TRP A 112 -6.21 -7.27 2.04
N GLU A 113 -4.95 -6.98 2.36
CA GLU A 113 -3.79 -7.68 1.82
C GLU A 113 -3.78 -9.18 2.18
N LEU A 114 -4.38 -9.54 3.33
CA LEU A 114 -4.47 -10.94 3.77
C LEU A 114 -5.40 -11.77 2.87
N CYS A 115 -6.27 -11.14 2.06
CA CYS A 115 -7.05 -11.83 1.02
C CYS A 115 -6.18 -12.48 -0.08
N PHE A 116 -4.90 -12.13 -0.14
CA PHE A 116 -3.90 -12.66 -1.07
C PHE A 116 -2.91 -13.60 -0.39
N SER A 117 -3.11 -13.88 0.90
CA SER A 117 -2.25 -14.74 1.71
C SER A 117 -2.97 -16.02 2.14
N ASN A 118 -2.19 -17.01 2.54
CA ASN A 118 -2.69 -18.28 3.07
C ASN A 118 -3.12 -18.17 4.55
N CYS A 119 -2.77 -17.09 5.24
CA CYS A 119 -3.11 -16.89 6.65
C CYS A 119 -4.60 -16.57 6.87
N GLY A 120 -5.31 -16.07 5.85
CA GLY A 120 -6.73 -15.70 5.95
C GLY A 120 -6.98 -14.43 6.76
N LEU A 121 -8.24 -13.98 6.77
CA LEU A 121 -8.66 -12.79 7.51
C LEU A 121 -9.00 -13.12 8.97
N PRO A 122 -8.71 -12.23 9.93
CA PRO A 122 -9.31 -12.29 11.25
C PRO A 122 -10.85 -12.24 11.17
N SER A 123 -11.53 -12.94 12.08
CA SER A 123 -13.00 -13.06 12.08
C SER A 123 -13.72 -11.71 12.09
N TRP A 124 -13.23 -10.74 12.86
CA TRP A 124 -13.82 -9.39 12.91
C TRP A 124 -13.67 -8.67 11.56
N THR A 125 -12.56 -8.87 10.86
CA THR A 125 -12.32 -8.27 9.54
C THR A 125 -13.21 -8.93 8.50
N GLU A 126 -13.35 -10.25 8.53
CA GLU A 126 -14.28 -10.97 7.65
C GLU A 126 -15.72 -10.50 7.84
N GLN A 127 -16.17 -10.27 9.07
CA GLN A 127 -17.48 -9.69 9.37
C GLN A 127 -17.64 -8.29 8.76
N LEU A 128 -16.60 -7.47 8.82
CA LEU A 128 -16.61 -6.13 8.20
C LEU A 128 -16.72 -6.22 6.67
N PHE A 129 -16.00 -7.16 6.05
CA PHE A 129 -16.11 -7.43 4.62
C PHE A 129 -17.53 -7.91 4.25
N LEU A 130 -18.11 -8.85 5.00
CA LEU A 130 -19.48 -9.33 4.76
C LEU A 130 -20.52 -8.19 4.83
N LEU A 131 -20.30 -7.21 5.70
CA LEU A 131 -21.18 -6.06 5.87
C LEU A 131 -21.03 -5.02 4.75
N LEU A 132 -19.79 -4.68 4.38
CA LEU A 132 -19.51 -3.54 3.49
C LEU A 132 -19.29 -3.94 2.03
N ALA A 133 -18.66 -5.08 1.78
CA ALA A 133 -18.25 -5.52 0.45
C ALA A 133 -18.10 -7.06 0.37
N PRO A 134 -19.20 -7.83 0.53
CA PRO A 134 -19.15 -9.29 0.60
C PRO A 134 -18.57 -9.95 -0.66
N HIS A 135 -18.73 -9.31 -1.82
CA HIS A 135 -18.17 -9.75 -3.10
C HIS A 135 -16.63 -9.79 -3.12
N LEU A 136 -15.95 -9.09 -2.20
CA LEU A 136 -14.49 -9.12 -2.09
C LEU A 136 -13.95 -10.39 -1.38
N LEU A 137 -14.82 -11.19 -0.73
CA LEU A 137 -14.42 -12.43 -0.06
C LEU A 137 -14.40 -13.65 -0.99
N GLU A 138 -14.81 -13.49 -2.25
CA GLU A 138 -14.85 -14.58 -3.22
C GLU A 138 -13.43 -15.09 -3.51
N LYS A 139 -13.10 -16.28 -2.99
CA LYS A 139 -11.77 -16.92 -3.11
C LYS A 139 -11.31 -17.15 -4.56
N ASN A 140 -12.22 -17.11 -5.54
CA ASN A 140 -11.95 -17.35 -6.96
C ASN A 140 -12.56 -16.22 -7.83
N GLU A 141 -12.03 -15.00 -7.74
CA GLU A 141 -12.43 -13.92 -8.63
C GLU A 141 -11.58 -13.93 -9.94
N PRO A 142 -12.14 -14.32 -11.11
CA PRO A 142 -11.43 -14.27 -12.40
C PRO A 142 -11.09 -12.84 -12.91
N ARG A 143 -11.47 -11.78 -12.19
CA ARG A 143 -10.97 -10.39 -12.30
C ARG A 143 -9.48 -10.32 -12.00
N ARG A 144 -8.96 -11.22 -11.15
CA ARG A 144 -7.53 -11.30 -10.80
C ARG A 144 -6.65 -11.72 -12.00
N SER A 145 -7.22 -12.40 -12.99
CA SER A 145 -6.56 -12.78 -14.25
C SER A 145 -6.94 -11.88 -15.44
N ARG A 146 -7.66 -10.77 -15.23
CA ARG A 146 -7.88 -9.80 -16.30
C ARG A 146 -6.56 -9.06 -16.57
N ILE A 147 -5.76 -9.63 -17.47
CA ILE A 147 -5.19 -8.80 -18.54
C ILE A 147 -6.38 -8.01 -19.07
N TRP A 148 -6.28 -6.68 -19.07
CA TRP A 148 -7.29 -5.80 -19.63
C TRP A 148 -7.39 -6.06 -21.15
N GLN A 149 -8.00 -7.18 -21.55
CA GLN A 149 -8.12 -7.60 -22.95
C GLN A 149 -9.02 -6.66 -23.76
N ASN A 150 -9.68 -5.71 -23.09
CA ASN A 150 -10.40 -4.59 -23.71
C ASN A 150 -10.09 -3.27 -22.99
N ALA A 151 -8.83 -3.03 -22.59
CA ALA A 151 -8.40 -1.64 -22.46
C ALA A 151 -8.30 -1.10 -23.89
N PRO A 152 -8.97 0.00 -24.26
CA PRO A 152 -8.51 0.75 -25.43
C PRO A 152 -7.00 1.00 -25.25
N GLU A 153 -6.24 1.02 -26.35
CA GLU A 153 -4.77 1.21 -26.40
C GLU A 153 -4.24 2.35 -25.49
N GLN A 154 -5.13 3.22 -25.00
CA GLN A 154 -4.91 4.07 -23.84
C GLN A 154 -5.95 3.75 -22.75
N PRO A 155 -5.55 3.14 -21.61
CA PRO A 155 -6.42 3.14 -20.43
C PRO A 155 -6.73 4.59 -20.06
N PRO A 156 -7.91 4.92 -19.49
CA PRO A 156 -8.16 6.25 -18.99
C PRO A 156 -7.20 6.50 -17.83
N PHE A 157 -6.04 7.07 -18.14
CA PHE A 157 -5.19 7.68 -17.15
C PHE A 157 -6.07 8.69 -16.43
N ASN A 158 -5.97 8.76 -15.11
CA ASN A 158 -6.53 9.85 -14.33
C ASN A 158 -5.76 11.14 -14.69
N VAL A 159 -5.91 11.61 -15.93
CA VAL A 159 -5.31 12.84 -16.43
C VAL A 159 -6.15 13.95 -15.84
N LEU A 160 -5.68 14.44 -14.69
CA LEU A 160 -6.22 15.67 -14.12
C LEU A 160 -6.03 16.77 -15.16
N ASP A 161 -7.12 17.42 -15.57
CA ASP A 161 -7.06 18.56 -16.47
C ASP A 161 -6.21 19.68 -15.83
N PRO A 162 -5.10 20.12 -16.43
CA PRO A 162 -4.29 21.20 -15.90
C PRO A 162 -5.06 22.52 -15.72
N ALA A 163 -6.17 22.71 -16.44
CA ALA A 163 -7.03 23.88 -16.31
C ALA A 163 -7.75 23.94 -14.95
N ILE A 164 -7.88 22.83 -14.22
CA ILE A 164 -8.48 22.80 -12.88
C ILE A 164 -7.63 23.64 -11.90
N PHE A 165 -6.31 23.72 -12.12
CA PHE A 165 -5.39 24.51 -11.31
C PHE A 165 -5.29 25.97 -11.72
N ARG A 166 -6.03 26.42 -12.74
CA ARG A 166 -6.09 27.85 -13.09
C ARG A 166 -7.01 28.56 -12.10
N THR A 167 -6.41 29.03 -11.01
CA THR A 167 -7.05 30.03 -10.14
C THR A 167 -7.35 31.26 -10.98
N LYS A 168 -8.63 31.58 -11.18
CA LYS A 168 -9.07 32.82 -11.84
C LYS A 168 -8.39 34.00 -11.12
N PRO A 169 -7.61 34.86 -11.81
CA PRO A 169 -7.13 36.07 -11.19
C PRO A 169 -8.30 36.95 -10.74
N LYS A 170 -8.16 37.47 -9.54
CA LYS A 170 -9.11 38.23 -8.72
C LYS A 170 -9.80 39.35 -9.51
N CYS A 171 -11.12 39.47 -9.33
CA CYS A 171 -11.98 40.51 -9.91
C CYS A 171 -11.44 41.92 -9.65
N THR A 172 -11.09 42.66 -10.70
CA THR A 172 -10.73 44.07 -10.61
C THR A 172 -11.99 44.89 -10.38
N ARG A 173 -12.08 45.54 -9.21
CA ARG A 173 -13.15 46.46 -8.82
C ARG A 173 -13.37 47.51 -9.92
N GLN A 174 -14.59 47.58 -10.46
CA GLN A 174 -15.03 48.74 -11.25
C GLN A 174 -15.15 49.95 -10.33
N ASN A 175 -14.47 51.04 -10.68
CA ASN A 175 -14.60 52.32 -10.01
C ASN A 175 -15.72 53.11 -10.71
N PRO A 176 -16.73 53.64 -9.99
CA PRO A 176 -17.77 54.45 -10.61
C PRO A 176 -17.20 55.85 -10.89
N LYS A 177 -17.38 56.37 -12.11
CA LYS A 177 -17.23 57.81 -12.37
C LYS A 177 -18.54 58.38 -12.87
N MET A 178 -18.97 59.40 -12.14
CA MET A 178 -20.22 60.13 -12.16
C MET A 178 -20.54 60.74 -13.53
N ARG A 179 -21.84 60.75 -13.86
CA ARG A 179 -22.42 61.76 -14.75
C ARG A 179 -22.36 63.12 -14.06
N GLN A 180 -21.91 64.16 -14.75
CA GLN A 180 -22.42 65.51 -14.57
C GLN A 180 -22.15 66.37 -15.81
N ASN A 181 -23.27 66.92 -16.30
CA ASN A 181 -23.55 68.08 -17.15
C ASN A 181 -22.94 68.16 -18.55
#